data_AF-A0A3N5L8D4-F1
#
_entry.id   AF-A0A3N5L8D4-F1
#
_cell.length_a   1.000
_cell.length_b   1.000
_cell.length_c   1.000
_cell.angle_alpha   90.00
_cell.angle_beta   90.00
_cell.angle_gamma   90.00
#
_symmetry.space_group_name_H-M   'P 1'
#
loop_
_entity.id
_entity.type
_entity.pdbx_description
1 polymer ?
#
loop_
_entity_poly.entity_id
_entity_poly.type
_entity_poly.pdbx_seq_one_letter_code
_entity_poly.pdbx_strand_id
1 'polypeptide(L)'
;MVPSYFDIGEVSVKISDPKGRWKPVKLSYNPKKKKGDVTWDRRFPGDVIAPSGKYIVSIVACDVHGKCASDEGVIQIPVIAVVPPNSTPTPEAVSTPTQIDTLPFTPIAALPTTVRPQATKIAQILIPVPKEIEARGEGHGKDMFPLWVILILGLLCVLFATEALLDPRPEALRSLARTINQFVKE
;
A
#
# COMPACT_ATOMS: atom_id res chain seq x y z
N MET A 1 -17.93 32.44 15.02
CA MET A 1 -18.37 31.04 15.20
C MET A 1 -18.01 30.31 13.92
N VAL A 2 -16.99 29.44 13.93
CA VAL A 2 -16.59 28.71 12.71
C VAL A 2 -17.64 27.62 12.50
N PRO A 3 -18.28 27.52 11.31
CA PRO A 3 -19.26 26.48 11.04
C PRO A 3 -18.62 25.09 11.20
N SER A 4 -19.37 24.13 11.76
CA SER A 4 -18.98 22.73 12.04
C SER A 4 -18.71 21.90 10.76
N TYR A 5 -18.54 22.55 9.61
CA TYR A 5 -18.32 21.92 8.31
C TYR A 5 -17.05 21.05 8.27
N PHE A 6 -16.09 21.34 9.14
CA PHE A 6 -14.78 20.73 9.15
C PHE A 6 -14.58 19.63 10.20
N ASP A 7 -15.62 19.29 10.97
CA ASP A 7 -15.51 18.22 11.95
C ASP A 7 -15.38 16.86 11.25
N ILE A 8 -14.25 16.18 11.45
CA ILE A 8 -14.08 14.80 10.99
C ILE A 8 -15.05 13.90 11.76
N GLY A 9 -15.89 13.16 11.05
CA GLY A 9 -16.86 12.22 11.62
C GLY A 9 -16.27 10.82 11.76
N GLU A 10 -15.56 10.36 10.73
CA GLU A 10 -15.04 8.99 10.64
C GLU A 10 -13.66 8.97 10.00
N VAL A 11 -12.78 8.10 10.52
CA VAL A 11 -11.52 7.75 9.88
C VAL A 11 -11.42 6.24 9.76
N SER A 12 -11.24 5.73 8.54
CA SER A 12 -11.04 4.32 8.25
C SER A 12 -9.64 4.09 7.69
N VAL A 13 -8.92 3.13 8.26
CA VAL A 13 -7.60 2.69 7.82
C VAL A 13 -7.70 1.26 7.30
N LYS A 14 -7.14 1.00 6.12
CA LYS A 14 -7.03 -0.33 5.52
C LYS A 14 -5.57 -0.67 5.29
N ILE A 15 -5.12 -1.78 5.86
CA ILE A 15 -3.77 -2.32 5.70
C ILE A 15 -3.84 -3.57 4.84
N SER A 16 -3.06 -3.62 3.77
CA SER A 16 -3.08 -4.70 2.78
C SER A 16 -1.69 -5.21 2.41
N ASP A 17 -1.60 -6.52 2.17
CA ASP A 17 -0.45 -7.16 1.56
C ASP A 17 -0.35 -6.77 0.09
N PRO A 18 0.80 -6.28 -0.41
CA PRO A 18 0.96 -5.86 -1.80
C PRO A 18 0.79 -7.02 -2.79
N LYS A 19 0.95 -8.26 -2.33
CA LYS A 19 0.72 -9.48 -3.14
C LYS A 19 -0.69 -10.04 -2.99
N GLY A 20 -1.55 -9.41 -2.20
CA GLY A 20 -2.95 -9.82 -2.01
C GLY A 20 -3.14 -11.21 -1.40
N ARG A 21 -2.14 -11.73 -0.66
CA ARG A 21 -2.20 -13.09 -0.09
C ARG A 21 -3.19 -13.22 1.05
N TRP A 22 -3.46 -12.12 1.76
CA TRP A 22 -4.33 -12.08 2.94
C TRP A 22 -5.39 -11.00 2.82
N LYS A 23 -6.54 -11.24 3.46
CA LYS A 23 -7.62 -10.25 3.53
C LYS A 23 -7.12 -8.98 4.24
N PRO A 24 -7.41 -7.77 3.73
CA PRO A 24 -6.97 -6.54 4.37
C PRO A 24 -7.54 -6.37 5.78
N VAL A 25 -6.76 -5.77 6.67
CA VAL A 25 -7.22 -5.33 7.99
C VAL A 25 -7.90 -3.99 7.83
N LYS A 26 -9.09 -3.81 8.43
CA LYS A 26 -9.81 -2.54 8.48
C LYS A 26 -9.91 -2.06 9.92
N LEU A 27 -9.44 -0.86 10.19
CA LEU A 27 -9.46 -0.22 11.50
C LEU A 27 -10.30 1.06 11.39
N SER A 28 -11.32 1.21 12.24
CA SER A 28 -12.13 2.43 12.30
C SER A 28 -11.77 3.23 13.55
N TYR A 29 -11.55 4.52 13.38
CA TYR A 29 -11.11 5.45 14.41
C TYR A 29 -12.14 6.56 14.60
N ASN A 30 -12.44 6.86 15.86
CA ASN A 30 -13.26 8.01 16.22
C ASN A 30 -12.35 9.22 16.50
N PRO A 31 -12.35 10.25 15.65
CA PRO A 31 -11.46 11.41 15.76
C PRO A 31 -11.73 12.26 17.00
N LYS A 32 -12.91 12.14 17.63
CA LYS A 32 -13.25 12.87 18.86
C LYS A 32 -12.65 12.23 20.12
N LYS A 33 -12.31 10.94 20.08
CA LYS A 33 -11.84 10.19 21.25
C LYS A 33 -10.32 10.05 21.33
N LYS A 34 -9.63 10.00 20.19
CA LYS A 34 -8.17 9.92 20.13
C LYS A 34 -7.63 10.74 18.97
N LYS A 35 -6.78 11.70 19.28
CA LYS A 35 -5.82 12.25 18.32
C LYS A 35 -4.61 11.33 18.35
N GLY A 36 -4.15 10.81 17.22
CA GLY A 36 -2.75 10.41 17.14
C GLY A 36 -2.41 9.22 16.27
N ASP A 37 -2.76 8.00 16.67
CA ASP A 37 -1.93 6.87 16.24
C ASP A 37 -2.72 5.70 15.64
N VAL A 38 -2.27 5.26 14.47
CA VAL A 38 -2.69 4.00 13.85
C VAL A 38 -1.77 2.91 14.35
N THR A 39 -2.31 1.97 15.12
CA THR A 39 -1.55 0.83 15.63
C THR A 39 -1.97 -0.46 14.93
N TRP A 40 -1.00 -1.25 14.49
CA TRP A 40 -1.21 -2.58 13.93
C TRP A 40 -0.23 -3.57 14.53
N ASP A 41 -0.74 -4.69 15.02
CA ASP A 41 -0.01 -5.77 15.69
C ASP A 41 0.66 -6.77 14.72
N ARG A 42 0.75 -6.40 13.43
CA ARG A 42 1.25 -7.23 12.33
C ARG A 42 0.42 -8.49 12.07
N ARG A 43 -0.86 -8.55 12.48
CA ARG A 43 -1.73 -9.70 12.20
C ARG A 43 -2.78 -9.38 11.14
N PHE A 44 -2.91 -10.28 10.18
CA PHE A 44 -4.05 -10.34 9.27
C PHE A 44 -5.17 -11.21 9.86
N PRO A 45 -6.41 -11.12 9.34
CA PRO A 45 -7.50 -11.99 9.77
C PRO A 45 -7.12 -13.47 9.73
N GLY A 46 -7.48 -14.22 10.77
CA GLY A 46 -7.07 -15.62 10.95
C GLY A 46 -5.69 -15.78 11.59
N ASP A 47 -5.27 -14.81 12.39
CA ASP A 47 -4.02 -14.81 13.18
C ASP A 47 -2.72 -14.97 12.37
N VAL A 48 -2.79 -14.68 11.06
CA VAL A 48 -1.61 -14.76 10.19
C VAL A 48 -0.68 -13.60 10.48
N ILE A 49 0.54 -13.90 10.91
CA ILE A 49 1.59 -12.91 11.17
C ILE A 49 2.19 -12.44 9.85
N ALA A 50 2.17 -11.13 9.62
CA ALA A 50 2.77 -10.48 8.48
C ALA A 50 4.30 -10.67 8.46
N PRO A 51 4.87 -11.30 7.40
CA PRO A 51 6.31 -11.40 7.23
C PRO A 51 7.00 -10.04 7.06
N SER A 52 8.34 -10.02 7.12
CA SER A 52 9.12 -8.85 6.71
C SER A 52 8.78 -8.41 5.29
N GLY A 53 8.64 -7.11 5.06
CA GLY A 53 8.21 -6.57 3.77
C GLY A 53 7.50 -5.22 3.87
N LYS A 54 7.03 -4.75 2.71
CA LYS A 54 6.24 -3.51 2.58
C LYS A 54 4.76 -3.84 2.57
N TYR A 55 3.97 -3.08 3.32
CA TYR A 55 2.51 -3.21 3.39
C TYR A 55 1.86 -1.88 3.07
N ILE A 56 0.84 -1.92 2.22
CA ILE A 56 0.14 -0.71 1.77
C ILE A 56 -0.87 -0.34 2.84
N VAL A 57 -0.83 0.91 3.29
CA VAL A 57 -1.81 1.51 4.18
C VAL A 57 -2.60 2.53 3.38
N SER A 58 -3.92 2.42 3.41
CA SER A 58 -4.81 3.39 2.76
C SER A 58 -5.77 3.93 3.81
N ILE A 59 -5.97 5.24 3.79
CA ILE A 59 -6.69 5.95 4.84
C ILE A 59 -7.77 6.79 4.16
N VAL A 60 -8.96 6.76 4.73
CA VAL A 60 -10.08 7.56 4.29
C VAL A 60 -10.62 8.29 5.51
N ALA A 61 -10.70 9.62 5.42
CA ALA A 61 -11.30 10.47 6.45
C ALA A 61 -12.51 11.18 5.86
N CYS A 62 -13.66 11.06 6.51
CA CYS A 62 -14.90 11.71 6.10
C CYS A 62 -15.37 12.69 7.18
N ASP A 63 -15.81 13.88 6.77
CA ASP A 63 -16.45 14.84 7.68
C ASP A 63 -17.88 14.41 8.05
N VAL A 64 -18.49 15.14 8.98
CA VAL A 64 -19.88 14.91 9.41
C VAL A 64 -20.93 15.16 8.31
N HIS A 65 -20.53 15.74 7.18
CA HIS A 65 -21.38 16.00 6.00
C HIS A 65 -21.13 14.98 4.87
N GLY A 66 -20.31 13.94 5.11
CA GLY A 66 -20.02 12.88 4.15
C GLY A 66 -18.99 13.25 3.07
N LYS A 67 -18.24 14.35 3.21
CA LYS A 67 -17.13 14.66 2.30
C LYS A 67 -15.87 13.92 2.75
N CYS A 68 -15.38 13.05 1.88
CA CYS A 68 -14.22 12.22 2.17
C CYS A 68 -12.95 12.71 1.45
N ALA A 69 -11.80 12.50 2.07
CA ALA A 69 -10.48 12.56 1.46
C ALA A 69 -9.72 11.27 1.78
N SER A 70 -8.74 10.93 0.95
CA SER A 70 -7.95 9.72 1.13
C SER A 70 -6.47 9.96 0.88
N ASP A 71 -5.64 9.16 1.55
CA ASP A 71 -4.18 9.13 1.35
C ASP A 71 -3.65 7.71 1.50
N GLU A 72 -2.44 7.47 0.98
CA GLU A 72 -1.77 6.17 1.05
C GLU A 72 -0.35 6.28 1.62
N GLY A 73 0.04 5.26 2.36
CA GLY A 73 1.35 5.12 2.97
C GLY A 73 1.85 3.69 2.95
N VAL A 74 3.06 3.48 3.47
CA VAL A 74 3.69 2.15 3.52
C VAL A 74 4.21 1.87 4.92
N ILE A 75 3.88 0.69 5.45
CA ILE A 75 4.54 0.12 6.62
C ILE A 75 5.67 -0.79 6.12
N GLN A 76 6.89 -0.52 6.57
CA GLN A 76 8.06 -1.36 6.30
C GLN A 76 8.36 -2.21 7.53
N ILE A 77 8.28 -3.53 7.38
CA ILE A 77 8.69 -4.48 8.41
C ILE A 77 10.11 -4.95 8.08
N PRO A 78 11.11 -4.74 8.97
CA PRO A 78 12.49 -5.11 8.72
C PRO A 78 12.69 -6.64 8.74
N VAL A 79 13.74 -7.10 8.06
CA VAL A 79 14.22 -8.49 8.16
C VAL A 79 15.09 -8.57 9.41
N ILE A 80 14.68 -9.38 10.38
CA ILE A 80 15.51 -9.65 11.57
C ILE A 80 16.27 -10.94 11.29
N ALA A 81 17.59 -10.84 11.12
CA ALA A 81 18.45 -12.01 11.02
C ALA A 81 18.55 -12.67 12.41
N VAL A 82 18.18 -13.93 12.52
CA VAL A 82 18.44 -14.72 13.73
C VAL A 82 19.93 -15.03 13.74
N VAL A 83 20.64 -14.58 14.78
CA VAL A 83 22.05 -14.96 14.99
C VAL A 83 22.06 -16.48 15.20
N PRO A 84 22.78 -17.27 14.37
CA PRO A 84 22.85 -18.70 14.55
C PRO A 84 23.49 -19.01 15.91
N PRO A 85 23.05 -20.07 16.61
CA PRO A 85 23.71 -20.49 17.84
C PRO A 85 25.19 -20.75 17.54
N ASN A 86 26.08 -20.18 18.36
CA ASN A 86 27.51 -20.45 18.29
C ASN A 86 27.75 -21.90 18.72
N SER A 87 27.86 -22.80 17.74
CA SER A 87 28.25 -24.19 18.00
C SER A 87 29.72 -24.20 18.42
N THR A 88 30.00 -24.20 19.73
CA THR A 88 31.35 -24.51 20.21
C THR A 88 31.60 -26.00 19.94
N PRO A 89 32.59 -26.37 19.11
CA PRO A 89 32.89 -27.78 18.88
C PRO A 89 33.38 -28.39 20.20
N THR A 90 32.67 -29.41 20.68
CA THR A 90 33.17 -30.26 21.77
C THR A 90 34.27 -31.14 21.17
N PRO A 91 35.46 -31.26 21.79
CA PRO A 91 36.52 -32.10 21.27
C PRO A 91 36.05 -33.55 21.16
N GLU A 92 36.13 -34.09 19.96
CA GLU A 92 35.78 -35.48 19.65
C GLU A 92 36.80 -36.41 20.31
N ALA A 93 36.33 -37.37 21.12
CA ALA A 93 37.18 -38.38 21.69
C ALA A 93 37.69 -39.29 20.56
N VAL A 94 39.01 -39.34 20.40
CA VAL A 94 39.71 -40.18 19.42
C VAL A 94 39.35 -41.65 19.70
N SER A 95 38.47 -42.22 18.88
CA SER A 95 38.18 -43.65 18.89
C SER A 95 39.17 -44.37 18.00
N THR A 96 39.90 -45.31 18.58
CA THR A 96 40.85 -46.22 17.92
C THR A 96 40.15 -46.95 16.75
N PRO A 97 40.77 -47.08 15.56
CA PRO A 97 40.11 -47.69 14.41
C PRO A 97 39.96 -49.21 14.59
N THR A 98 38.73 -49.67 14.77
CA THR A 98 38.36 -51.06 14.44
C THR A 98 37.94 -51.11 12.98
N GLN A 99 38.72 -51.82 12.19
CA GLN A 99 38.50 -52.12 10.78
C GLN A 99 37.21 -52.92 10.62
N ILE A 100 36.23 -52.38 9.88
CA ILE A 100 35.04 -53.13 9.41
C ILE A 100 34.89 -52.88 7.92
N ASP A 101 34.73 -54.00 7.22
CA ASP A 101 34.78 -54.17 5.77
C ASP A 101 33.86 -53.25 4.95
N THR A 102 34.43 -52.82 3.83
CA THR A 102 33.83 -52.11 2.70
C THR A 102 32.63 -52.87 2.12
N LEU A 103 31.45 -52.23 2.12
CA LEU A 103 30.33 -52.57 1.23
C LEU A 103 30.15 -51.46 0.17
N PRO A 104 29.95 -51.79 -1.11
CA PRO A 104 30.02 -50.82 -2.20
C PRO A 104 28.82 -49.87 -2.24
N PHE A 105 29.10 -48.57 -2.28
CA PHE A 105 28.14 -47.51 -2.60
C PHE A 105 27.59 -47.68 -4.02
N THR A 106 26.27 -47.77 -4.17
CA THR A 106 25.59 -47.70 -5.46
C THR A 106 25.33 -46.23 -5.81
N PRO A 107 25.79 -45.70 -6.96
CA PRO A 107 25.46 -44.34 -7.37
C PRO A 107 23.99 -44.25 -7.81
N ILE A 108 23.18 -43.47 -7.10
CA ILE A 108 21.82 -43.10 -7.57
C ILE A 108 22.00 -42.07 -8.68
N ALA A 109 21.60 -42.47 -9.89
CA ALA A 109 21.59 -41.62 -11.07
C ALA A 109 20.70 -40.39 -10.87
N ALA A 110 21.28 -39.20 -11.09
CA ALA A 110 20.54 -37.95 -11.14
C ALA A 110 19.63 -37.92 -12.39
N LEU A 111 18.32 -37.75 -12.19
CA LEU A 111 17.39 -37.39 -13.25
C LEU A 111 17.40 -35.86 -13.41
N PRO A 112 17.75 -35.28 -14.58
CA PRO A 112 17.41 -33.90 -14.87
C PRO A 112 15.98 -33.85 -15.41
N THR A 113 14.99 -33.57 -14.58
CA THR A 113 13.69 -33.11 -15.07
C THR A 113 13.75 -31.60 -15.29
N THR A 114 14.18 -31.21 -16.48
CA THR A 114 14.04 -29.84 -16.98
C THR A 114 12.55 -29.54 -17.17
N VAL A 115 11.95 -28.81 -16.23
CA VAL A 115 10.63 -28.19 -16.44
C VAL A 115 10.83 -26.99 -17.36
N ARG A 116 10.52 -27.19 -18.65
CA ARG A 116 10.43 -26.12 -19.64
C ARG A 116 9.19 -25.27 -19.33
N PRO A 117 9.28 -23.95 -19.09
CA PRO A 117 8.09 -23.11 -19.07
C PRO A 117 7.51 -23.06 -20.49
N GLN A 118 6.33 -23.65 -20.67
CA GLN A 118 5.56 -23.50 -21.90
C GLN A 118 4.81 -22.16 -21.84
N ALA A 119 5.16 -21.25 -22.74
CA ALA A 119 4.46 -19.99 -22.89
C ALA A 119 2.97 -20.27 -23.20
N THR A 120 2.09 -19.80 -22.32
CA THR A 120 0.65 -19.82 -22.58
C THR A 120 0.34 -18.68 -23.54
N LYS A 121 -0.12 -19.02 -24.75
CA LYS A 121 -0.60 -18.06 -25.75
C LYS A 121 -1.84 -17.36 -25.17
N ILE A 122 -1.69 -16.10 -24.78
CA ILE A 122 -2.80 -15.23 -24.40
C ILE A 122 -3.65 -15.04 -25.65
N ALA A 123 -4.92 -15.43 -25.59
CA ALA A 123 -5.91 -15.07 -26.61
C ALA A 123 -6.05 -13.55 -26.60
N GLN A 124 -5.76 -12.91 -27.74
CA GLN A 124 -6.01 -11.48 -27.92
C GLN A 124 -7.51 -11.24 -27.80
N ILE A 125 -7.90 -10.52 -26.75
CA ILE A 125 -9.20 -9.88 -26.71
C ILE A 125 -9.16 -8.80 -27.79
N LEU A 126 -9.88 -9.02 -28.89
CA LEU A 126 -10.21 -7.96 -29.84
C LEU A 126 -11.07 -6.95 -29.08
N ILE A 127 -10.45 -5.89 -28.57
CA ILE A 127 -11.17 -4.70 -28.15
C ILE A 127 -11.84 -4.17 -29.43
N PRO A 128 -13.18 -4.06 -29.49
CA PRO A 128 -13.79 -3.33 -30.59
C PRO A 128 -13.29 -1.90 -30.50
N VAL A 129 -12.59 -1.47 -31.55
CA VAL A 129 -12.22 -0.08 -31.81
C VAL A 129 -13.46 0.78 -31.54
N PRO A 130 -13.42 1.71 -30.56
CA PRO A 130 -14.46 2.70 -30.42
C PRO A 130 -14.56 3.46 -31.74
N LYS A 131 -15.74 3.48 -32.34
CA LYS A 131 -16.02 4.33 -33.50
C LYS A 131 -15.56 5.74 -33.17
N GLU A 132 -14.58 6.21 -33.93
CA GLU A 132 -14.17 7.59 -34.01
C GLU A 132 -15.44 8.41 -34.31
N ILE A 133 -15.94 9.11 -33.29
CA ILE A 133 -16.96 10.12 -33.47
C ILE A 133 -16.24 11.22 -34.23
N GLU A 134 -16.53 11.28 -35.52
CA GLU A 134 -16.18 12.32 -36.46
C GLU A 134 -16.38 13.68 -35.77
N ALA A 135 -15.26 14.28 -35.33
CA ALA A 135 -15.23 15.65 -34.87
C ALA A 135 -15.49 16.51 -36.11
N ARG A 136 -16.77 16.76 -36.37
CA ARG A 136 -17.22 17.78 -37.30
C ARG A 136 -16.61 19.10 -36.84
N GLY A 137 -15.60 19.54 -37.58
CA GLY A 137 -15.01 20.84 -37.41
C GLY A 137 -16.06 21.91 -37.61
N GLU A 138 -16.39 22.61 -36.52
CA GLU A 138 -16.92 23.96 -36.60
C GLU A 138 -15.80 24.91 -36.19
N GLY A 139 -15.58 25.89 -37.07
CA GLY A 139 -14.39 26.72 -37.09
C GLY A 139 -14.13 27.43 -35.77
N HIS A 140 -12.87 27.41 -35.36
CA HIS A 140 -12.30 28.35 -34.40
C HIS A 140 -12.31 29.75 -35.04
N GLY A 141 -13.48 30.39 -35.03
CA GLY A 141 -13.55 31.84 -34.91
C GLY A 141 -12.87 32.20 -33.59
N LYS A 142 -11.97 33.18 -33.62
CA LYS A 142 -11.34 33.71 -32.41
C LYS A 142 -12.40 34.47 -31.60
N ASP A 143 -13.27 33.74 -30.93
CA ASP A 143 -14.23 34.31 -29.99
C ASP A 143 -13.45 34.68 -28.74
N MET A 144 -13.02 35.93 -28.70
CA MET A 144 -12.44 36.55 -27.53
C MET A 144 -13.51 36.56 -26.44
N PHE A 145 -13.37 35.64 -25.48
CA PHE A 145 -14.27 35.55 -24.32
C PHE A 145 -14.45 36.95 -23.72
N PRO A 146 -15.69 37.41 -23.53
CA PRO A 146 -15.91 38.79 -23.14
C PRO A 146 -15.41 38.98 -21.70
N LEU A 147 -14.64 40.05 -21.45
CA LEU A 147 -13.88 40.28 -20.20
C LEU A 147 -14.70 40.11 -18.91
N TRP A 148 -16.00 40.35 -18.95
CA TRP A 148 -16.91 40.15 -17.82
C TRP A 148 -17.08 38.67 -17.43
N VAL A 149 -17.02 37.74 -18.38
CA VAL A 149 -17.03 36.29 -18.10
C VAL A 149 -15.74 35.88 -17.39
N ILE A 150 -14.60 36.47 -17.74
CA ILE A 150 -13.31 36.23 -17.08
C ILE A 150 -13.33 36.80 -15.65
N LEU A 151 -13.93 37.97 -15.44
CA LEU A 151 -14.12 38.55 -14.11
C LEU A 151 -15.05 37.71 -13.23
N ILE A 152 -16.18 37.24 -13.77
CA ILE A 152 -17.10 36.37 -13.04
C ILE A 152 -16.42 35.04 -12.72
N LEU A 153 -15.72 34.44 -13.68
CA LEU A 153 -14.99 33.19 -13.47
C LEU A 153 -13.84 33.37 -12.47
N GLY A 154 -13.13 34.50 -12.52
CA GLY A 154 -12.10 34.86 -11.55
C GLY A 154 -12.67 35.02 -10.14
N LEU A 155 -13.79 35.72 -9.99
CA LEU A 155 -14.49 35.88 -8.71
C LEU A 155 -15.02 34.54 -8.18
N LEU A 156 -15.55 33.70 -9.07
CA LEU A 156 -16.02 32.35 -8.76
C LEU A 156 -14.85 31.45 -8.30
N CYS A 157 -13.72 31.49 -9.00
CA CYS A 157 -12.50 30.76 -8.63
C CYS A 157 -11.95 31.21 -7.27
N VAL A 158 -11.98 32.51 -6.96
CA VAL A 158 -11.57 33.02 -5.64
C VAL A 158 -12.51 32.53 -4.53
N LEU A 159 -13.82 32.47 -4.78
CA LEU A 159 -14.81 31.94 -3.82
C LEU A 159 -14.68 30.42 -3.60
N PHE A 160 -14.25 29.65 -4.60
CA PHE A 160 -14.01 28.21 -4.44
C PHE A 160 -12.63 27.88 -3.86
N ALA A 161 -11.63 28.75 -4.05
CA ALA A 161 -10.27 28.54 -3.55
C ALA A 161 -10.15 28.72 -2.02
N THR A 162 -11.08 29.43 -1.37
CA THR A 162 -11.04 29.64 0.09
C THR A 162 -11.31 28.37 0.89
N GLU A 163 -12.00 27.37 0.32
CA GLU A 163 -12.29 26.10 0.99
C GLU A 163 -11.02 25.26 1.20
N ALA A 164 -10.02 25.39 0.32
CA ALA A 164 -8.77 24.62 0.42
C ALA A 164 -7.86 25.08 1.58
N LEU A 165 -8.01 26.32 2.07
CA LEU A 165 -7.21 26.86 3.18
C LEU A 165 -7.75 26.49 4.56
N LEU A 166 -9.04 26.19 4.68
CA LEU A 166 -9.69 25.87 5.96
C LEU A 166 -9.93 24.36 6.16
N ASP A 167 -9.62 23.54 5.14
CA ASP A 167 -9.78 22.10 5.22
C ASP A 167 -8.76 21.48 6.21
N PRO A 168 -9.21 20.88 7.34
CA PRO A 168 -8.31 20.22 8.27
C PRO A 168 -7.87 18.82 7.78
N ARG A 169 -8.48 18.27 6.73
CA ARG A 169 -8.14 16.94 6.18
C ARG A 169 -6.67 16.84 5.76
N PRO A 170 -6.08 17.77 4.99
CA PRO A 170 -4.64 17.72 4.68
C PRO A 170 -3.76 17.77 5.94
N GLU A 171 -4.14 18.48 7.00
CA GLU A 171 -3.38 18.48 8.25
C GLU A 171 -3.52 17.14 9.00
N ALA A 172 -4.73 16.58 9.07
CA ALA A 172 -4.99 15.28 9.68
C ALA A 172 -4.20 14.16 8.98
N LEU A 173 -4.18 14.17 7.64
CA LEU A 173 -3.41 13.24 6.83
C LEU A 173 -1.90 13.42 7.05
N ARG A 174 -1.40 14.67 7.07
CA ARG A 174 0.02 14.97 7.37
C ARG A 174 0.43 14.60 8.79
N SER A 175 -0.45 14.78 9.77
CA SER A 175 -0.20 14.37 11.15
C SER A 175 -0.01 12.86 11.22
N LEU A 176 -0.88 12.12 10.53
CA LEU A 176 -0.83 10.67 10.50
C LEU A 176 0.39 10.17 9.70
N ALA A 177 0.70 10.77 8.55
CA ALA A 177 1.90 10.46 7.78
C ALA A 177 3.19 10.68 8.59
N ARG A 178 3.24 11.71 9.43
CA ARG A 178 4.36 11.94 10.36
C ARG A 178 4.51 10.81 11.37
N THR A 179 3.41 10.36 11.97
CA THR A 179 3.42 9.23 12.91
C THR A 179 3.90 7.94 12.22
N ILE A 180 3.44 7.65 11.00
CA ILE A 180 3.87 6.46 10.25
C ILE A 180 5.39 6.49 9.98
N ASN A 181 5.94 7.64 9.58
CA ASN A 181 7.37 7.75 9.26
C ASN A 181 8.29 7.61 10.48
N GLN A 182 7.83 7.91 11.70
CA GLN A 182 8.63 7.68 12.92
C GLN A 182 8.94 6.21 13.13
N PHE A 183 8.03 5.30 12.75
CA PHE A 183 8.24 3.85 12.86
C PHE A 183 9.15 3.25 11.78
N VAL A 184 9.53 4.03 10.75
CA VAL A 184 10.44 3.58 9.68
C VAL A 184 11.91 3.87 10.03
N LYS A 185 12.17 4.70 11.05
CA LYS A 185 13.51 5.17 11.40
C LYS A 185 14.12 4.49 12.65
N GLU A 186 13.38 3.62 13.31
CA GLU A 186 13.86 2.69 14.34
C GLU A 186 14.04 1.28 13.76
#